data_AF-A0A495XNI4-F1
#
_entry.id   AF-A0A495XNI4-F1
#
_cell.length_a   1.000
_cell.length_b   1.000
_cell.length_c   1.000
_cell.angle_alpha   90.00
_cell.angle_beta   90.00
_cell.angle_gamma   90.00
#
_symmetry.space_group_name_H-M   'P 1'
#
loop_
_entity.id
_entity.type
_entity.pdbx_description
1 polymer ?
#
loop_
_entity_poly.entity_id
_entity_poly.type
_entity_poly.pdbx_seq_one_letter_code
_entity_poly.pdbx_strand_id
1 'polypeptide(L)'
;MLALTLLCLALPFTAVSCESSLGDVEVEYTGWELAFGGEPSIEVSGKPDTSPDESAALPPQPLMIITLAVLVLGLALLANPRAHAAVGVVTGAVAFLFLVATQVAVHSALGDELIESNDVEPSDVPDMIETRSGFWLALLLVALVAAYSARVLVASRRTAVAPTPPPAP
;
A
#
# COMPACT_ATOMS: atom_id res chain seq x y z
N MET A 1 -11.57 8.21 -9.60
CA MET A 1 -10.99 7.87 -8.28
C MET A 1 -10.99 6.37 -8.07
N LEU A 2 -12.15 5.70 -7.95
CA LEU A 2 -12.18 4.24 -7.70
C LEU A 2 -11.40 3.41 -8.74
N ALA A 3 -11.56 3.69 -10.03
CA ALA A 3 -10.77 3.03 -11.08
C ALA A 3 -9.25 3.30 -10.97
N LEU A 4 -8.85 4.50 -10.52
CA LEU A 4 -7.45 4.86 -10.30
C LEU A 4 -6.89 4.13 -9.07
N THR A 5 -7.68 4.01 -8.00
CA THR A 5 -7.31 3.26 -6.80
C THR A 5 -7.16 1.77 -7.09
N LEU A 6 -8.09 1.19 -7.87
CA LEU A 6 -7.98 -0.18 -8.34
C LEU A 6 -6.76 -0.37 -9.26
N LEU A 7 -6.47 0.60 -10.13
CA LEU A 7 -5.27 0.57 -10.98
C LEU A 7 -3.99 0.65 -10.13
N CYS A 8 -3.95 1.47 -9.09
CA CYS A 8 -2.84 1.52 -8.14
C CYS A 8 -2.69 0.22 -7.36
N LEU A 9 -3.79 -0.47 -7.04
CA LEU A 9 -3.79 -1.78 -6.38
C LEU A 9 -3.36 -2.93 -7.31
N ALA A 10 -3.57 -2.76 -8.62
CA ALA A 10 -3.18 -3.70 -9.65
C ALA A 10 -1.72 -3.54 -10.12
N LEU A 11 -1.06 -2.43 -9.76
CA LEU A 11 0.37 -2.22 -10.04
C LEU A 11 1.23 -3.00 -9.03
N PRO A 12 2.46 -3.40 -9.41
CA PRO A 12 3.37 -4.14 -8.53
C PRO A 12 3.77 -3.26 -7.34
N PHE A 13 3.49 -3.73 -6.11
CA PHE A 13 3.76 -2.95 -4.89
C PHE A 13 5.23 -3.02 -4.49
N THR A 14 5.89 -4.11 -4.83
CA THR A 14 7.13 -4.55 -4.20
C THR A 14 7.76 -5.57 -5.14
N ALA A 15 9.07 -5.42 -5.36
CA ALA A 15 9.87 -6.44 -5.97
C ALA A 15 11.03 -6.71 -5.03
N VAL A 16 11.17 -7.95 -4.57
CA VAL A 16 12.37 -8.34 -3.83
C VAL A 16 13.42 -8.64 -4.89
N SER A 17 14.54 -7.92 -4.88
CA SER A 17 15.67 -8.18 -5.77
C SER A 17 16.79 -8.76 -4.91
N CYS A 18 16.81 -10.07 -4.76
CA CYS A 18 17.91 -10.74 -4.08
C CYS A 18 19.10 -10.82 -5.05
N GLU A 19 20.08 -9.93 -4.91
CA GLU A 19 21.37 -10.07 -5.59
C GLU A 19 22.17 -11.14 -4.84
N SER A 20 22.22 -12.36 -5.37
CA SER A 20 23.01 -13.46 -4.81
C SER A 20 24.27 -13.67 -5.63
N SER A 21 25.30 -14.30 -5.04
CA SER A 21 26.50 -14.71 -5.79
C SER A 21 26.22 -15.66 -6.97
N LEU A 22 24.98 -16.16 -7.10
CA LEU A 22 24.50 -17.05 -8.15
C LEU A 22 23.59 -16.36 -9.20
N GLY A 23 23.22 -15.09 -9.02
CA GLY A 23 22.37 -14.30 -9.92
C GLY A 23 21.34 -13.43 -9.19
N ASP A 24 20.61 -12.62 -9.96
CA ASP A 24 19.54 -11.75 -9.47
C ASP A 24 18.20 -12.50 -9.47
N VAL A 25 17.54 -12.54 -8.32
CA VAL A 25 16.17 -13.07 -8.20
C VAL A 25 15.22 -11.91 -7.94
N GLU A 26 14.31 -11.66 -8.88
CA GLU A 26 13.27 -10.65 -8.78
C GLU A 26 11.92 -11.32 -8.50
N VAL A 27 11.36 -11.06 -7.31
CA VAL A 27 10.05 -11.57 -6.91
C VAL A 27 9.05 -10.42 -6.93
N GLU A 28 8.18 -10.39 -7.92
CA GLU A 28 7.11 -9.39 -8.05
C GLU A 28 5.79 -9.90 -7.48
N TYR A 29 5.11 -9.04 -6.72
CA TYR A 29 3.74 -9.30 -6.29
C TYR A 29 2.88 -8.02 -6.29
N THR A 30 1.60 -8.23 -6.56
CA THR A 30 0.58 -7.18 -6.59
C THR A 30 -0.16 -7.08 -5.27
N GLY A 31 -0.80 -5.93 -5.03
CA GLY A 31 -1.65 -5.76 -3.84
C GLY A 31 -2.86 -6.70 -3.82
N TRP A 32 -3.27 -7.22 -4.99
CA TRP A 32 -4.34 -8.20 -5.12
C TRP A 32 -3.92 -9.58 -4.66
N GLU A 33 -2.74 -10.05 -5.10
CA GLU A 33 -2.17 -11.33 -4.68
C GLU A 33 -1.89 -11.32 -3.17
N LEU A 34 -1.43 -10.19 -2.64
CA LEU A 34 -1.24 -10.05 -1.19
C LEU A 34 -2.56 -10.16 -0.41
N ALA A 35 -3.66 -9.65 -0.98
CA ALA A 35 -4.96 -9.64 -0.31
C ALA A 35 -5.64 -11.02 -0.33
N PHE A 36 -5.60 -11.73 -1.45
CA PHE A 36 -6.35 -12.98 -1.64
C PHE A 36 -5.48 -14.24 -1.64
N GLY A 37 -4.16 -14.08 -1.55
CA GLY A 37 -3.22 -15.13 -1.89
C GLY A 37 -3.05 -15.22 -3.41
N GLY A 38 -1.84 -15.52 -3.84
CA GLY A 38 -1.49 -15.61 -5.24
C GLY A 38 -0.10 -16.19 -5.46
N GLU A 39 0.21 -16.46 -6.72
CA GLU A 39 1.52 -16.94 -7.15
C GLU A 39 2.35 -15.71 -7.54
N PRO A 40 3.42 -15.37 -6.78
CA PRO A 40 4.28 -14.26 -7.16
C PRO A 40 5.01 -14.58 -8.47
N SER A 41 5.26 -13.55 -9.28
CA SER A 41 6.09 -13.71 -10.48
C SER A 41 7.55 -13.70 -10.06
N ILE A 42 8.27 -14.81 -10.29
CA ILE A 42 9.68 -14.94 -9.96
C ILE A 42 10.48 -14.92 -11.27
N GLU A 43 11.21 -13.84 -11.51
CA GLU A 43 12.18 -13.76 -12.61
C GLU A 43 13.59 -13.98 -12.05
N VAL A 44 14.32 -14.98 -12.57
CA VAL A 44 15.71 -15.25 -12.20
C VAL A 44 16.62 -14.89 -13.36
N SER A 45 17.47 -13.89 -13.16
CA SER A 45 18.50 -13.49 -14.11
C SER A 45 19.84 -14.11 -13.69
N GLY A 46 20.23 -15.22 -14.32
CA GLY A 46 21.47 -15.94 -13.97
C GLY A 46 21.58 -17.32 -14.63
N LYS A 47 22.66 -18.06 -14.32
CA LYS A 47 22.87 -19.44 -14.80
C LYS A 47 22.10 -20.39 -13.88
N PRO A 48 21.00 -21.01 -14.32
CA PRO A 48 20.13 -21.77 -13.43
C PRO A 48 20.70 -23.16 -13.19
N ASP A 49 21.42 -23.37 -12.09
CA ASP A 49 21.77 -24.74 -11.64
C ASP A 49 20.78 -25.28 -10.60
N THR A 50 19.88 -24.43 -10.08
CA THR A 50 18.78 -24.82 -9.21
C THR A 50 17.51 -24.15 -9.72
N SER A 51 16.56 -24.95 -10.22
CA SER A 51 15.20 -24.50 -10.46
C SER A 51 14.67 -23.91 -9.15
N PRO A 52 14.33 -22.60 -9.09
CA PRO A 52 13.66 -22.07 -7.91
C PRO A 52 12.38 -22.88 -7.71
N ASP A 53 12.11 -23.33 -6.49
CA ASP A 53 10.87 -24.04 -6.16
C ASP A 53 9.70 -23.16 -6.62
N GLU A 54 9.02 -23.57 -7.70
CA GLU A 54 8.17 -22.74 -8.55
C GLU A 54 6.88 -22.21 -7.88
N SER A 55 6.70 -22.34 -6.56
CA SER A 55 5.41 -22.04 -5.96
C SER A 55 5.47 -21.81 -4.45
N ALA A 56 6.22 -20.81 -3.99
CA ALA A 56 5.99 -20.22 -2.67
C ALA A 56 4.73 -19.33 -2.73
N ALA A 57 3.56 -19.96 -2.67
CA ALA A 57 2.28 -19.25 -2.65
C ALA A 57 2.24 -18.31 -1.44
N LEU A 58 2.01 -17.01 -1.69
CA LEU A 58 1.92 -16.03 -0.61
C LEU A 58 0.65 -16.27 0.20
N PRO A 59 0.73 -16.44 1.53
CA PRO A 59 -0.46 -16.58 2.35
C PRO A 59 -1.27 -15.27 2.31
N PRO A 60 -2.61 -15.35 2.29
CA PRO A 60 -3.46 -14.17 2.23
C PRO A 60 -3.23 -13.28 3.45
N GLN A 61 -2.99 -11.99 3.23
CA GLN A 61 -2.75 -11.02 4.29
C GLN A 61 -4.05 -10.30 4.69
N PRO A 62 -4.63 -10.59 5.87
CA PRO A 62 -5.91 -10.02 6.29
C PRO A 62 -5.87 -8.49 6.40
N LEU A 63 -4.71 -7.93 6.77
CA LEU A 63 -4.49 -6.50 6.84
C LEU A 63 -4.68 -5.83 5.48
N MET A 64 -4.25 -6.47 4.39
CA MET A 64 -4.43 -5.91 3.05
C MET A 64 -5.91 -5.93 2.64
N ILE A 65 -6.65 -6.98 2.98
CA ILE A 65 -8.10 -7.04 2.78
C ILE A 65 -8.80 -5.89 3.53
N ILE A 66 -8.44 -5.65 4.79
CA ILE A 66 -9.00 -4.56 5.59
C ILE A 66 -8.65 -3.20 4.94
N THR A 67 -7.42 -3.03 4.48
CA THR A 67 -6.97 -1.80 3.78
C THR A 67 -7.82 -1.54 2.54
N LEU A 68 -8.06 -2.59 1.75
CA LEU A 68 -8.87 -2.54 0.53
C LEU A 68 -10.33 -2.21 0.85
N ALA A 69 -10.90 -2.83 1.89
CA ALA A 69 -12.24 -2.53 2.37
C ALA A 69 -12.37 -1.09 2.86
N VAL A 70 -11.40 -0.57 3.63
CA VAL A 70 -11.38 0.82 4.11
C VAL A 70 -11.29 1.80 2.94
N LEU A 71 -10.46 1.51 1.93
CA LEU A 71 -10.35 2.34 0.73
C LEU A 71 -11.67 2.38 -0.06
N VAL A 72 -12.28 1.22 -0.31
CA VAL A 72 -13.56 1.12 -1.03
C VAL A 72 -14.67 1.84 -0.26
N LEU A 73 -14.74 1.64 1.06
CA LEU A 73 -15.73 2.28 1.91
C LEU A 73 -15.52 3.80 1.95
N GLY A 74 -14.27 4.26 2.06
CA GLY A 74 -13.93 5.67 2.03
C GLY A 74 -14.29 6.34 0.71
N LEU A 75 -14.02 5.68 -0.42
CA LEU A 75 -14.41 6.13 -1.76
C LEU A 75 -15.93 6.17 -1.93
N ALA A 76 -16.65 5.15 -1.46
CA ALA A 76 -18.10 5.10 -1.51
C ALA A 76 -18.73 6.23 -0.66
N LEU A 77 -18.19 6.50 0.52
CA LEU A 77 -18.62 7.61 1.37
C LEU A 77 -18.27 8.98 0.76
N LEU A 78 -17.16 9.06 0.02
CA LEU A 78 -16.80 10.22 -0.81
C LEU A 78 -17.74 10.42 -2.02
N ALA A 79 -18.69 9.54 -2.29
CA ALA A 79 -19.75 9.81 -3.27
C ALA A 79 -20.92 10.60 -2.65
N ASN A 80 -21.01 10.68 -1.31
CA ASN A 80 -22.16 11.24 -0.61
C ASN A 80 -21.95 12.68 -0.08
N PRO A 81 -22.40 13.73 -0.78
CA PRO A 81 -21.92 15.12 -0.66
C PRO A 81 -22.03 15.75 0.74
N ARG A 82 -22.82 15.16 1.64
CA ARG A 82 -23.05 15.67 3.01
C ARG A 82 -21.97 15.25 4.02
N ALA A 83 -21.20 14.20 3.74
CA ALA A 83 -20.22 13.63 4.70
C ALA A 83 -18.75 13.74 4.25
N HIS A 84 -18.48 14.36 3.09
CA HIS A 84 -17.23 14.21 2.33
C HIS A 84 -15.95 14.53 3.08
N ALA A 85 -15.90 15.66 3.79
CA ALA A 85 -14.61 16.22 4.17
C ALA A 85 -14.00 15.56 5.42
N ALA A 86 -14.80 15.32 6.46
CA ALA A 86 -14.32 14.68 7.67
C ALA A 86 -14.05 13.17 7.46
N VAL A 87 -14.97 12.50 6.74
CA VAL A 87 -14.82 11.08 6.44
C VAL A 87 -13.60 10.84 5.57
N GLY A 88 -13.39 11.64 4.52
CA GLY A 88 -12.23 11.51 3.63
C GLY A 88 -10.88 11.65 4.35
N VAL A 89 -10.78 12.56 5.34
CA VAL A 89 -9.55 12.70 6.16
C VAL A 89 -9.33 11.47 7.02
N VAL A 90 -10.37 10.99 7.71
CA VAL A 90 -10.26 9.81 8.59
C VAL A 90 -9.92 8.56 7.78
N THR A 91 -10.64 8.30 6.68
CA THR A 91 -10.39 7.13 5.84
C THR A 91 -9.03 7.19 5.16
N GLY A 92 -8.58 8.37 4.72
CA GLY A 92 -7.24 8.56 4.16
C GLY A 92 -6.15 8.28 5.20
N ALA A 93 -6.28 8.81 6.41
CA ALA A 93 -5.32 8.57 7.49
C ALA A 93 -5.27 7.09 7.91
N VAL A 94 -6.43 6.44 8.03
CA VAL A 94 -6.51 5.02 8.37
C VAL A 94 -5.91 4.16 7.25
N ALA A 95 -6.26 4.41 5.98
CA ALA A 95 -5.69 3.67 4.85
C ALA A 95 -4.16 3.84 4.76
N PHE A 96 -3.65 5.03 5.04
CA PHE A 96 -2.21 5.31 5.07
C PHE A 96 -1.51 4.48 6.15
N LEU A 97 -2.04 4.50 7.38
CA LEU A 97 -1.48 3.73 8.49
C LEU A 97 -1.49 2.23 8.21
N PHE A 98 -2.59 1.73 7.64
CA PHE A 98 -2.71 0.33 7.28
C PHE A 98 -1.73 -0.09 6.17
N LEU A 99 -1.56 0.72 5.12
CA LEU A 99 -0.56 0.45 4.07
C LEU A 99 0.85 0.36 4.65
N VAL A 100 1.22 1.29 5.53
CA VAL A 100 2.54 1.28 6.20
C VAL A 100 2.68 0.05 7.09
N ALA A 101 1.66 -0.29 7.87
CA ALA A 101 1.67 -1.46 8.75
C ALA A 101 1.79 -2.77 7.95
N THR A 102 1.08 -2.90 6.83
CA THR A 102 1.18 -4.04 5.92
C THR A 102 2.59 -4.15 5.35
N GLN A 103 3.20 -3.05 4.90
CA GLN A 103 4.56 -3.07 4.37
C GLN A 103 5.58 -3.53 5.42
N VAL A 104 5.46 -3.04 6.66
CA VAL A 104 6.33 -3.47 7.77
C VAL A 104 6.14 -4.96 8.08
N ALA A 105 4.90 -5.45 8.11
CA ALA A 105 4.60 -6.86 8.39
C ALA A 105 5.12 -7.80 7.28
N VAL A 106 4.98 -7.40 6.01
CA VAL A 106 5.54 -8.13 4.86
C VAL A 106 7.05 -8.18 4.95
N HIS A 107 7.69 -7.04 5.21
CA HIS A 107 9.15 -6.94 5.28
C HIS A 107 9.73 -7.79 6.42
N SER A 108 9.05 -7.84 7.58
CA SER A 108 9.45 -8.74 8.67
C SER A 108 9.26 -10.21 8.32
N ALA A 109 8.14 -10.58 7.68
CA ALA A 109 7.86 -11.97 7.33
C ALA A 109 8.86 -12.50 6.28
N LEU A 110 9.17 -11.69 5.26
CA LEU A 110 10.18 -12.03 4.26
C LEU A 110 11.58 -12.11 4.88
N GLY A 111 11.93 -11.20 5.79
CA GLY A 111 13.22 -11.22 6.47
C GLY A 111 13.44 -12.49 7.29
N ASP A 112 12.43 -12.91 8.05
CA ASP A 112 12.49 -14.16 8.84
C ASP A 112 12.67 -15.39 7.93
N GLU A 113 11.96 -15.45 6.80
CA GLU A 113 12.03 -16.57 5.86
C GLU A 113 13.36 -16.62 5.10
N LEU A 114 13.96 -15.48 4.75
CA LEU A 114 15.29 -15.43 4.12
C LEU A 114 16.39 -15.89 5.07
N ILE A 115 16.34 -15.49 6.34
CA ILE A 115 17.31 -15.90 7.36
C ILE A 115 17.24 -17.41 7.59
N GLU A 116 16.04 -17.98 7.65
CA GLU A 116 15.84 -19.42 7.89
C GLU A 116 16.19 -20.29 6.67
N SER A 117 15.93 -19.81 5.45
CA SER A 117 16.08 -20.59 4.22
C SER A 117 17.47 -20.52 3.57
N ASN A 118 18.19 -19.40 3.70
CA ASN A 118 19.41 -19.14 2.92
C ASN A 118 20.67 -18.93 3.77
N ASP A 119 20.60 -19.08 5.11
CA ASP A 119 21.74 -18.91 6.03
C ASP A 119 22.45 -17.54 5.85
N VAL A 120 21.67 -16.50 5.51
CA VAL A 120 22.13 -15.13 5.23
C VAL A 120 22.31 -14.36 6.53
N GLU A 121 23.37 -13.55 6.62
CA GLU A 121 23.55 -12.66 7.78
C GLU A 121 22.41 -11.63 7.87
N PRO A 122 21.81 -11.41 9.05
CA PRO A 122 20.71 -10.46 9.22
C PRO A 122 21.02 -9.02 8.79
N SER A 123 22.30 -8.67 8.64
CA SER A 123 22.74 -7.34 8.19
C SER A 123 22.49 -7.07 6.71
N ASP A 124 22.37 -8.12 5.88
CA ASP A 124 22.35 -7.98 4.41
C ASP A 124 20.92 -8.00 3.85
N VAL A 125 19.96 -8.48 4.63
CA VAL A 125 18.53 -8.55 4.31
C VAL A 125 17.91 -7.19 3.92
N PRO A 126 18.20 -6.05 4.58
CA PRO A 126 17.57 -4.78 4.25
C PRO A 126 17.92 -4.27 2.85
N ASP A 127 19.12 -4.57 2.36
CA ASP A 127 19.62 -4.10 1.07
C ASP A 127 19.05 -4.93 -0.10
N MET A 128 18.50 -6.12 0.16
CA MET A 128 17.89 -7.00 -0.85
C MET A 128 16.40 -6.72 -1.12
N ILE A 129 15.73 -6.00 -0.22
CA ILE A 129 14.28 -5.77 -0.30
C ILE A 129 14.01 -4.34 -0.78
N GLU A 130 13.92 -4.16 -2.09
CA GLU A 130 13.61 -2.86 -2.66
C GLU A 130 12.10 -2.61 -2.75
N THR A 131 11.66 -1.46 -2.23
CA THR A 131 10.24 -1.07 -2.33
C THR A 131 9.98 -0.44 -3.71
N ARG A 132 9.18 -1.10 -4.56
CA ARG A 132 8.90 -0.65 -5.94
C ARG A 132 7.94 0.54 -6.00
N SER A 133 7.85 1.11 -7.20
CA SER A 133 7.10 2.34 -7.49
C SER A 133 5.59 2.26 -7.21
N GLY A 134 4.97 1.07 -7.24
CA GLY A 134 3.55 0.90 -6.97
C GLY A 134 3.16 1.22 -5.53
N PHE A 135 3.98 0.83 -4.55
CA PHE A 135 3.77 1.22 -3.15
C PHE A 135 3.82 2.73 -2.98
N TRP A 136 4.84 3.39 -3.55
CA TRP A 136 4.98 4.84 -3.49
C TRP A 136 3.81 5.56 -4.16
N LEU A 137 3.32 5.05 -5.29
CA LEU A 137 2.13 5.56 -5.96
C LEU A 137 0.87 5.42 -5.10
N ALA A 138 0.65 4.26 -4.49
CA ALA A 138 -0.47 4.03 -3.59
C ALA A 138 -0.40 4.97 -2.36
N LEU A 139 0.79 5.10 -1.76
CA LEU A 139 1.04 5.99 -0.63
C LEU A 139 0.76 7.46 -0.99
N LEU A 140 1.28 7.93 -2.13
CA LEU A 140 1.03 9.28 -2.65
C LEU A 140 -0.45 9.52 -2.96
N LEU A 141 -1.14 8.53 -3.54
CA LEU A 141 -2.57 8.63 -3.82
C LEU A 141 -3.36 8.82 -2.53
N VAL A 142 -3.10 8.01 -1.51
CA VAL A 142 -3.78 8.11 -0.20
C VAL A 142 -3.47 9.44 0.48
N ALA A 143 -2.21 9.88 0.45
CA ALA A 143 -1.80 11.19 0.97
C ALA A 143 -2.51 12.34 0.23
N LEU A 144 -2.65 12.28 -1.09
CA LEU A 144 -3.33 13.28 -1.89
C LEU A 144 -4.83 13.33 -1.57
N VAL A 145 -5.48 12.18 -1.41
CA VAL A 145 -6.88 12.09 -0.98
C VAL A 145 -7.08 12.69 0.41
N ALA A 146 -6.19 12.39 1.35
CA ALA A 146 -6.23 12.96 2.71
C ALA A 146 -6.02 14.48 2.69
N ALA A 147 -5.03 14.97 1.94
CA ALA A 147 -4.73 16.40 1.79
C ALA A 147 -5.87 17.17 1.11
N TYR A 148 -6.46 16.60 0.06
CA TYR A 148 -7.63 17.17 -0.61
C TYR A 148 -8.83 17.27 0.34
N SER A 149 -9.13 16.18 1.07
CA SER A 149 -10.23 16.14 2.03
C SER A 149 -10.02 17.15 3.17
N ALA A 150 -8.78 17.29 3.66
CA ALA A 150 -8.42 18.29 4.67
C ALA A 150 -8.60 19.71 4.13
N ARG A 151 -8.20 19.98 2.89
CA ARG A 151 -8.39 21.30 2.25
C ARG A 151 -9.87 21.65 2.14
N VAL A 152 -10.72 20.71 1.71
CA VAL A 152 -12.17 20.91 1.63
C VAL A 152 -12.76 21.17 3.02
N LEU A 153 -12.30 20.47 4.05
CA LEU A 153 -12.73 20.68 5.44
C LEU A 153 -12.33 22.06 5.97
N VAL A 154 -11.13 22.52 5.67
CA VAL A 154 -10.65 23.85 6.07
C VAL A 154 -11.42 24.94 5.33
N ALA A 155 -11.68 24.76 4.03
CA ALA A 155 -12.44 25.71 3.23
C ALA A 155 -13.89 25.84 3.73
N SER A 156 -14.56 24.72 4.04
CA SER A 156 -15.93 24.72 4.55
C SER A 156 -16.06 25.38 5.93
N ARG A 157 -15.06 25.18 6.80
CA ARG A 157 -14.99 25.88 8.10
C ARG A 157 -14.85 27.39 7.94
N ARG A 158 -14.08 27.86 6.97
CA ARG A 158 -13.91 29.32 6.73
C ARG A 158 -15.22 29.99 6.29
N THR A 159 -16.02 29.32 5.46
CA THR A 159 -17.33 29.84 5.00
C THR A 159 -18.40 29.87 6.09
N ALA A 160 -18.30 29.01 7.11
CA ALA A 160 -19.29 28.95 8.19
C ALA A 160 -19.14 30.10 9.22
N VAL A 161 -17.99 30.77 9.27
CA VAL A 161 -17.71 31.89 10.21
C VAL A 161 -17.97 33.25 9.55
N ALA A 162 -18.97 33.34 8.67
CA ALA A 162 -19.41 34.64 8.16
C ALA A 162 -20.17 35.38 9.28
N PRO A 163 -19.76 36.61 9.67
CA PRO A 163 -20.38 37.34 10.77
C PRO A 163 -21.83 37.67 10.42
N THR A 164 -22.77 37.26 11.28
CA THR A 164 -24.14 37.76 11.23
C THR A 164 -24.10 39.27 11.43
N PRO A 165 -24.60 40.08 10.48
CA PRO A 165 -24.63 41.52 10.65
C PRO A 165 -25.50 41.86 11.88
N PRO A 166 -25.10 42.87 12.68
CA PRO A 166 -25.88 43.26 13.85
C PRO A 166 -27.30 43.70 13.43
N PRO A 167 -28.32 43.46 14.28
CA PRO A 167 -29.69 43.89 14.00
C PRO A 167 -29.72 45.41 13.84
N ALA A 168 -30.37 45.88 12.77
CA ALA A 168 -30.54 47.31 12.51
C ALA A 168 -31.49 47.95 13.54
N PRO A 169 -31.23 49.21 13.97
CA PRO A 169 -32.03 49.92 14.98
C PRO A 169 -33.42 50.32 14.47
#